data_AF-A0A9X8T1D4-F1
#
_entry.id   AF-A0A9X8T1D4-F1
#
_cell.length_a   1.000
_cell.length_b   1.000
_cell.length_c   1.000
_cell.angle_alpha   90.00
_cell.angle_beta   90.00
_cell.angle_gamma   90.00
#
_symmetry.space_group_name_H-M   'P 1'
#
loop_
_entity.id
_entity.type
_entity.pdbx_description
1 polymer ?
#
loop_
_entity_poly.entity_id
_entity_poly.type
_entity_poly.pdbx_seq_one_letter_code
_entity_poly.pdbx_strand_id
1 'polypeptide(L)' 'MQEEVVCLQVDNIKNAEQALAYLGNQLVATGAVKDSYVKAVIDREAIFPTGLQFEDYGVAIPHTDSEHVNHT' A
#
# COMPACT_ATOMS: atom_id res chain seq x y z
N MET A 1 16.83 -5.10 -11.95
CA MET A 1 17.16 -4.50 -10.64
C MET A 1 15.88 -4.56 -9.84
N GLN A 2 15.89 -5.12 -8.63
CA GLN A 2 14.72 -5.01 -7.74
C GLN A 2 14.59 -3.54 -7.36
N GLU A 3 13.50 -2.91 -7.76
CA GLU A 3 13.24 -1.53 -7.37
C GLU A 3 12.77 -1.52 -5.92
N GLU A 4 13.54 -0.85 -5.07
CA GLU A 4 13.28 -0.76 -3.64
C GLU A 4 12.45 0.49 -3.36
N VAL A 5 11.21 0.31 -2.89
CA VAL A 5 10.33 1.42 -2.49
C VAL A 5 10.41 1.55 -0.97
N VAL A 6 11.15 2.55 -0.49
CA VAL A 6 11.24 2.90 0.92
C VAL A 6 10.96 4.38 1.09
N CYS A 7 9.87 4.70 1.80
CA CYS A 7 9.46 6.08 2.08
C CYS A 7 9.44 6.29 3.59
N LEU A 8 10.45 6.99 4.11
CA LEU A 8 10.57 7.29 5.55
C LEU A 8 10.07 8.69 5.85
N GLN A 9 9.49 8.88 7.03
CA GLN A 9 9.11 10.20 7.57
C GLN A 9 8.23 11.02 6.60
N VAL A 10 7.24 10.36 6.00
CA VAL A 10 6.31 11.03 5.08
C VAL A 10 5.30 11.87 5.88
N ASP A 11 5.37 13.19 5.71
CA ASP A 11 4.48 14.13 6.38
C ASP A 11 3.13 14.28 5.66
N ASN A 12 2.16 14.93 6.33
CA ASN A 12 0.84 15.33 5.80
C ASN A 12 -0.10 14.18 5.35
N ILE A 13 0.16 12.94 5.74
CA ILE A 13 -0.80 11.83 5.60
C ILE A 13 -1.69 11.75 6.84
N LYS A 14 -3.00 11.88 6.63
CA LYS A 14 -3.97 12.05 7.73
C LYS A 14 -4.84 10.83 8.00
N ASN A 15 -4.88 9.88 7.07
CA ASN A 15 -5.72 8.69 7.19
C ASN A 15 -5.15 7.52 6.37
N ALA A 16 -5.73 6.33 6.57
CA ALA A 16 -5.32 5.11 5.89
C ALA A 16 -5.43 5.21 4.37
N GLU A 17 -6.52 5.78 3.84
CA GLU A 17 -6.72 5.92 2.39
C GLU A 17 -5.60 6.76 1.73
N GLN A 18 -5.19 7.86 2.36
CA GLN A 18 -4.06 8.67 1.90
C GLN A 18 -2.73 7.90 1.96
N ALA A 19 -2.51 7.09 3.00
CA ALA A 19 -1.32 6.24 3.11
C ALA A 19 -1.27 5.19 1.99
N LEU A 20 -2.39 4.51 1.75
CA LEU A 20 -2.54 3.51 0.70
C LEU A 20 -2.40 4.10 -0.69
N ALA A 21 -3.02 5.26 -0.94
CA ALA A 21 -2.89 5.96 -2.21
C ALA A 21 -1.45 6.42 -2.45
N TYR A 22 -0.78 6.97 -1.44
CA TYR A 22 0.61 7.39 -1.55
C TYR A 22 1.53 6.22 -1.88
N LEU A 23 1.53 5.14 -1.09
CA LEU A 23 2.40 3.99 -1.30
C LEU A 23 2.04 3.21 -2.57
N GLY A 24 0.75 3.05 -2.86
CA GLY A 24 0.28 2.39 -4.08
C GLY A 24 0.75 3.13 -5.34
N ASN A 25 0.74 4.47 -5.34
CA ASN A 25 1.27 5.25 -6.47
C ASN A 25 2.79 5.10 -6.63
N GLN A 26 3.55 4.94 -5.54
CA GLN A 26 4.98 4.62 -5.63
C GLN A 26 5.18 3.26 -6.32
N LEU A 27 4.40 2.24 -5.94
CA LEU A 27 4.46 0.91 -6.57
C LEU A 27 4.02 0.93 -8.05
N VAL A 28 3.07 1.78 -8.42
CA VAL A 28 2.69 1.97 -9.83
C VAL A 28 3.86 2.60 -10.60
N ALA A 29 4.54 3.59 -10.02
CA ALA A 29 5.66 4.28 -10.67
C ALA A 29 6.85 3.35 -10.95
N THR A 30 7.05 2.30 -10.15
CA THR A 30 8.08 1.26 -10.41
C THR A 30 7.66 0.23 -11.45
N GLY A 31 6.39 0.24 -11.87
CA GLY A 31 5.83 -0.78 -12.76
C GLY A 31 5.58 -2.15 -12.09
N ALA A 32 5.80 -2.27 -10.78
CA ALA A 32 5.58 -3.52 -10.03
C ALA A 32 4.11 -3.95 -10.03
N VAL A 33 3.19 -2.98 -10.09
CA VAL A 33 1.75 -3.17 -10.05
C VAL A 33 1.06 -2.40 -11.18
N LYS A 34 -0.22 -2.73 -11.43
CA LYS A 34 -1.06 -2.07 -12.44
C LYS A 34 -1.71 -0.81 -11.87
N ASP A 35 -2.16 0.10 -12.72
CA ASP A 35 -2.90 1.31 -12.31
C ASP A 35 -4.14 1.01 -11.45
N SER A 36 -4.73 -0.19 -11.63
CA SER A 36 -5.88 -0.65 -10.85
C SER A 36 -5.54 -0.98 -9.39
N TYR A 37 -4.26 -1.12 -9.03
CA TYR A 37 -3.80 -1.55 -7.71
C TYR A 37 -4.23 -0.60 -6.58
N VAL A 38 -4.09 0.72 -6.78
CA VAL A 38 -4.40 1.72 -5.74
C VAL A 38 -5.85 1.62 -5.29
N LYS A 39 -6.78 1.55 -6.24
CA LYS A 39 -8.20 1.39 -5.91
C LYS A 39 -8.44 0.03 -5.22
N ALA A 40 -7.87 -1.03 -5.77
CA ALA A 40 -8.10 -2.38 -5.28
C ALA A 40 -7.62 -2.57 -3.83
N VAL A 41 -6.43 -2.06 -3.47
CA VAL A 41 -5.93 -2.16 -2.09
C VAL A 41 -6.76 -1.33 -1.11
N ILE A 42 -7.26 -0.16 -1.52
CA ILE A 42 -8.15 0.66 -0.69
C ILE A 42 -9.49 -0.06 -0.45
N ASP A 43 -10.12 -0.57 -1.53
CA ASP A 43 -11.37 -1.32 -1.43
C ASP A 43 -11.20 -2.56 -0.54
N ARG A 44 -10.06 -3.26 -0.68
CA ARG A 44 -9.74 -4.48 0.05
C ARG A 44 -9.48 -4.24 1.54
N GLU A 45 -8.82 -3.13 1.90
CA GLU A 45 -8.58 -2.73 3.29
C GLU A 45 -9.89 -2.35 3.99
N ALA A 46 -10.82 -1.71 3.27
CA ALA A 46 -12.13 -1.35 3.82
C ALA A 46 -12.97 -2.58 4.22
N ILE A 47 -12.80 -3.72 3.52
CA ILE A 47 -13.56 -4.96 3.77
C ILE A 47 -12.83 -5.87 4.76
N PHE A 48 -11.51 -6.07 4.62
CA PHE A 48 -10.73 -6.82 5.60
C PHE A 48 -9.47 -6.04 6.00
N PRO A 49 -9.57 -5.24 7.09
CA PRO A 49 -8.49 -4.44 7.60
C PRO A 49 -7.25 -5.26 7.98
N THR A 50 -6.07 -4.71 7.76
CA THR A 50 -4.77 -5.37 7.97
C THR A 50 -3.92 -4.71 9.07
N GLY A 51 -4.50 -3.77 9.81
CA GLY A 51 -3.85 -3.12 10.96
C GLY A 51 -3.55 -4.09 12.10
N LEU A 52 -2.32 -4.04 12.60
CA LEU A 52 -1.78 -4.82 13.70
C LEU A 52 -1.23 -3.86 14.76
N GLN A 53 -1.84 -3.89 15.95
CA GLN A 53 -1.37 -3.11 17.09
C GLN A 53 -0.33 -3.92 17.87
N PHE A 54 0.88 -3.37 17.99
CA PHE A 54 1.92 -3.84 18.91
C PHE A 54 1.95 -2.94 20.15
N GLU A 55 2.82 -3.26 21.13
CA GLU A 55 2.91 -2.51 22.39
C GLU A 55 3.28 -1.04 22.14
N ASP A 56 4.28 -0.78 21.29
CA ASP A 56 4.82 0.56 21.09
C ASP A 56 4.42 1.23 19.77
N TYR A 57 3.90 0.46 18.80
CA TYR A 57 3.60 0.97 17.47
C TYR A 57 2.52 0.16 16.74
N GLY A 58 1.91 0.78 15.73
CA GLY A 58 1.01 0.12 14.80
C GLY A 58 1.73 -0.25 13.50
N VAL A 59 1.41 -1.42 12.95
CA VAL A 59 1.86 -1.88 11.63
C VAL A 59 0.63 -2.19 10.78
N ALA A 60 0.70 -2.02 9.47
CA ALA A 60 -0.31 -2.53 8.55
C ALA A 60 0.39 -3.30 7.42
N ILE A 61 -0.28 -4.32 6.90
CA ILE A 61 0.20 -5.13 5.76
C ILE A 61 -0.82 -5.09 4.61
N PRO A 62 -1.15 -3.89 4.09
CA PRO A 62 -2.19 -3.75 3.09
C PRO A 62 -1.77 -4.45 1.79
N HIS A 63 -2.69 -5.25 1.26
CA HIS A 63 -2.49 -6.01 0.03
C HIS A 63 -3.83 -6.17 -0.69
N THR A 64 -3.76 -6.54 -1.96
CA THR A 64 -4.93 -6.86 -2.80
C THR A 64 -4.64 -8.12 -3.62
N ASP A 65 -5.63 -8.54 -4.41
CA ASP A 65 -5.53 -9.71 -5.27
C ASP A 65 -4.40 -9.57 -6.31
N SER A 66 -3.76 -10.69 -6.61
CA SER A 66 -2.59 -10.74 -7.50
C SER A 66 -2.89 -10.29 -8.94
N GLU A 67 -4.15 -10.23 -9.35
CA GLU A 67 -4.54 -9.71 -10.66
C GLU A 67 -4.16 -8.24 -10.87
N HIS A 68 -3.93 -7.49 -9.79
CA HIS A 68 -3.47 -6.11 -9.83
C HIS A 68 -1.94 -5.96 -9.85
N VAL A 69 -1.19 -7.06 -9.84
CA VAL A 69 0.28 -7.08 -9.73
C VAL A 69 0.91 -7.57 -11.05
N ASN A 70 2.05 -7.00 -11.47
CA ASN A 70 2.75 -7.39 -12.70
C ASN A 70 3.86 -8.43 -12.45
N HIS A 71 4.48 -8.39 -11.27
CA HIS A 71 5.57 -9.27 -10.86
C HIS A 71 5.27 -9.87 -9.48
N THR A 72 5.09 -11.19 -9.44
CA THR A 72 4.91 -12.01 -8.23
C THR A 72 6.11 -12.89 -7.98
#